data_AF-A0A0B2PT98-F1
#
_entry.id   AF-A0A0B2PT98-F1
#
_cell.length_a   1.000
_cell.length_b   1.000
_cell.length_c   1.000
_cell.angle_alpha   90.00
_cell.angle_beta   90.00
_cell.angle_gamma   90.00
#
_symmetry.space_group_name_H-M   'P 1'
#
loop_
_entity.id
_entity.type
_entity.pdbx_description
1 polymer ?
#
loop_
_entity_poly.entity_id
_entity_poly.type
_entity_poly.pdbx_seq_one_letter_code
_entity_poly.pdbx_strand_id
1 'polypeptide(L)'
;EFAKVKGWDQYHSPRNLLLALVGELSEILQWKGEVAKGLPNWSSDDKEHLEEELSDVLLYLVRLADVCGLDLGQAALTKIVKNAHKYPVTSTNYTNNSTYN
;
A
#
# COMPACT_ATOMS: atom_id res chain seq x y z
N GLU A 1 16.41 -4.54 12.11
CA GLU A 1 17.28 -5.52 12.80
C GLU A 1 17.47 -6.80 11.98
N PHE A 2 16.40 -7.42 11.47
CA PHE A 2 16.44 -8.61 10.60
C PHE A 2 17.44 -8.55 9.42
N ALA A 3 17.39 -7.49 8.60
CA ALA A 3 18.29 -7.31 7.46
C ALA A 3 19.78 -7.20 7.84
N LYS A 4 20.06 -6.54 8.98
CA LYS A 4 21.41 -6.36 9.52
C LYS A 4 21.98 -7.70 10.00
N VAL A 5 21.15 -8.52 10.66
CA VAL A 5 21.55 -9.86 11.14
C VAL A 5 21.85 -10.81 9.99
N LYS A 6 21.18 -10.67 8.83
CA LYS A 6 21.42 -11.49 7.64
C LYS A 6 22.52 -10.95 6.70
N GLY A 7 23.10 -9.79 7.00
CA GLY A 7 24.12 -9.17 6.13
C GLY A 7 23.57 -8.71 4.77
N TRP A 8 22.26 -8.46 4.69
CA TRP A 8 21.57 -8.13 3.42
C TRP A 8 21.59 -6.65 3.09
N ASP A 9 22.10 -5.81 3.98
CA ASP A 9 22.19 -4.37 3.77
C ASP A 9 22.97 -3.99 2.50
N GLN A 10 23.92 -4.82 2.06
CA GLN A 10 24.65 -4.63 0.80
C GLN A 10 23.75 -4.69 -0.45
N TYR A 11 22.60 -5.37 -0.38
CA TYR A 11 21.66 -5.51 -1.49
C TYR A 11 20.53 -4.46 -1.44
N HIS A 12 20.42 -3.72 -0.34
CA HIS A 12 19.38 -2.74 -0.08
C HIS A 12 19.67 -1.35 -0.68
N SER A 13 20.12 -1.31 -1.94
CA SER A 13 20.13 -0.05 -2.68
C SER A 13 18.68 0.43 -2.93
N PRO A 14 18.41 1.75 -3.00
CA PRO A 14 17.07 2.26 -3.26
C PRO A 14 16.40 1.65 -4.50
N ARG A 15 17.17 1.44 -5.58
CA ARG A 15 16.67 0.80 -6.80
C ARG A 15 16.22 -0.63 -6.55
N ASN A 16 17.01 -1.43 -5.82
CA ASN A 16 16.68 -2.84 -5.59
C ASN A 16 15.45 -2.97 -4.69
N LEU A 17 15.34 -2.13 -3.66
CA LEU A 17 14.17 -2.07 -2.80
C LEU A 17 12.91 -1.67 -3.57
N LEU A 18 13.02 -0.70 -4.49
CA LEU A 18 11.91 -0.33 -5.38
C LEU A 18 11.50 -1.50 -6.28
N LEU A 19 12.46 -2.21 -6.87
CA LEU A 19 12.16 -3.34 -7.75
C LEU A 19 11.49 -4.50 -6.99
N ALA A 20 11.95 -4.80 -5.77
CA ALA A 20 11.30 -5.79 -4.91
C ALA A 20 9.84 -5.39 -4.60
N LEU A 21 9.63 -4.15 -4.14
CA LEU A 21 8.28 -3.62 -3.87
C LEU A 21 7.33 -3.75 -5.06
N VAL A 22 7.80 -3.41 -6.27
CA VAL A 22 6.98 -3.52 -7.49
C VAL A 22 6.69 -4.98 -7.83
N GLY A 23 7.63 -5.89 -7.55
CA GLY A 23 7.44 -7.33 -7.69
C GLY A 23 6.28 -7.83 -6.85
N GLU A 24 6.34 -7.64 -5.53
CA GLU A 24 5.30 -8.11 -4.60
C GLU A 24 3.92 -7.52 -4.94
N LEU A 25 3.87 -6.22 -5.25
CA LEU A 25 2.61 -5.58 -5.63
C LEU A 25 2.02 -6.16 -6.92
N SER A 26 2.87 -6.57 -7.86
CA SER A 26 2.43 -7.17 -9.12
C SER A 26 1.97 -8.61 -8.89
N GLU A 27 2.66 -9.39 -8.06
CA GLU A 27 2.33 -10.79 -7.77
C GLU A 27 0.87 -10.98 -7.34
N ILE A 28 0.38 -10.10 -6.47
CA ILE A 28 -0.99 -10.11 -5.95
C ILE A 28 -2.06 -10.09 -7.05
N LEU A 29 -1.85 -9.27 -8.09
CA LEU A 29 -2.91 -8.87 -9.03
C LEU A 29 -2.64 -9.23 -10.48
N GLN A 30 -1.39 -9.58 -10.85
CA GLN A 30 -0.97 -9.75 -12.24
C GLN A 30 -1.84 -10.76 -13.01
N TRP A 31 -2.30 -11.81 -12.33
CA TRP A 31 -3.09 -12.88 -12.94
C TRP A 31 -4.57 -12.86 -12.54
N LYS A 32 -4.99 -11.85 -11.76
CA LYS A 32 -6.39 -11.70 -11.36
C LYS A 32 -7.08 -10.80 -12.39
N GLY A 33 -8.29 -11.18 -12.81
CA GLY A 33 -9.18 -10.31 -13.59
C GLY A 33 -9.73 -9.16 -12.74
N GLU A 34 -10.94 -8.68 -13.01
CA GLU A 34 -11.57 -7.71 -12.12
C GLU A 34 -11.77 -8.31 -10.71
N VAL A 35 -11.15 -7.67 -9.71
CA VAL A 35 -11.26 -8.07 -8.30
C VAL A 35 -12.33 -7.21 -7.62
N ALA A 36 -13.40 -7.85 -7.15
CA ALA A 36 -14.47 -7.18 -6.43
C ALA A 36 -14.02 -6.73 -5.03
N LYS A 37 -14.51 -5.57 -4.59
CA LYS A 37 -14.30 -5.08 -3.22
C LYS A 37 -14.79 -6.10 -2.20
N GLY A 38 -14.01 -6.30 -1.14
CA GLY A 38 -14.33 -7.26 -0.08
C GLY A 38 -14.04 -8.72 -0.41
N LEU A 39 -13.50 -9.02 -1.61
CA LEU A 39 -12.99 -10.33 -1.99
C LEU A 39 -14.00 -11.49 -1.74
N PRO A 40 -15.27 -11.37 -2.16
CA PRO A 40 -16.32 -12.35 -1.82
C PRO A 40 -16.04 -13.76 -2.37
N ASN A 41 -15.29 -13.86 -3.48
CA ASN A 41 -14.99 -15.11 -4.18
C ASN A 41 -13.60 -15.65 -3.89
N TRP A 42 -12.88 -15.09 -2.91
CA TRP A 42 -11.53 -15.51 -2.56
C TRP A 42 -11.57 -16.55 -1.44
N SER A 43 -10.74 -17.58 -1.56
CA SER A 43 -10.55 -18.57 -0.50
C SER A 43 -9.86 -17.96 0.74
N SER A 44 -9.76 -18.73 1.83
CA SER A 44 -8.93 -18.35 2.99
C SER A 44 -7.49 -18.15 2.56
N ASP A 45 -6.96 -19.08 1.78
CA ASP A 45 -5.55 -19.14 1.41
C ASP A 45 -5.20 -17.99 0.46
N ASP A 46 -6.11 -17.63 -0.46
CA ASP A 46 -5.95 -16.43 -1.31
C ASP A 46 -5.86 -15.15 -0.46
N LYS A 47 -6.63 -15.06 0.64
CA LYS A 47 -6.64 -13.88 1.53
C LYS A 47 -5.41 -13.82 2.41
N GLU A 48 -4.96 -14.96 2.91
CA GLU A 48 -3.71 -15.07 3.67
C GLU A 48 -2.52 -14.66 2.81
N HIS A 49 -2.42 -15.21 1.59
CA HIS A 49 -1.37 -14.82 0.65
C HIS A 49 -1.43 -13.32 0.31
N LEU A 50 -2.62 -12.75 0.08
CA LEU A 50 -2.75 -11.30 -0.09
C LEU A 50 -2.24 -10.50 1.12
N GLU A 51 -2.52 -10.97 2.33
CA GLU A 51 -2.07 -10.32 3.56
C GLU A 51 -0.54 -10.34 3.68
N GLU A 52 0.10 -11.46 3.34
CA GLU A 52 1.56 -11.61 3.29
C GLU A 52 2.18 -10.64 2.28
N GLU A 53 1.71 -10.64 1.04
CA GLU A 53 2.25 -9.79 -0.03
C GLU A 53 2.06 -8.29 0.26
N LEU A 54 0.90 -7.89 0.80
CA LEU A 54 0.69 -6.50 1.23
C LEU A 54 1.63 -6.10 2.37
N SER A 55 1.93 -7.04 3.27
CA SER A 55 2.89 -6.84 4.35
C SER A 55 4.30 -6.65 3.80
N ASP A 56 4.71 -7.45 2.81
CA ASP A 56 6.02 -7.32 2.19
C ASP A 56 6.18 -6.00 1.42
N VAL A 57 5.15 -5.56 0.69
CA VAL A 57 5.11 -4.21 0.08
C VAL A 57 5.33 -3.12 1.13
N LEU A 58 4.64 -3.21 2.28
CA LEU A 58 4.79 -2.25 3.37
C LEU A 58 6.21 -2.27 3.95
N LEU A 59 6.77 -3.45 4.21
CA LEU A 59 8.12 -3.60 4.77
C LEU A 59 9.19 -3.05 3.82
N TYR A 60 9.08 -3.32 2.52
CA TYR A 60 9.97 -2.74 1.52
C TYR A 60 9.83 -1.22 1.42
N LEU A 61 8.61 -0.68 1.51
CA LEU A 61 8.38 0.76 1.50
C LEU A 61 9.01 1.45 2.72
N VAL A 62 8.83 0.89 3.92
CA VAL A 62 9.44 1.39 5.15
C VAL A 62 10.97 1.34 5.05
N ARG A 63 11.52 0.23 4.55
CA ARG A 63 12.97 0.09 4.40
C ARG A 63 13.53 1.05 3.35
N LEU A 64 12.84 1.26 2.24
CA LEU A 64 13.22 2.23 1.22
C LEU A 64 13.25 3.65 1.79
N ALA A 65 12.24 4.03 2.57
CA ALA A 65 12.23 5.34 3.23
C ALA A 65 13.42 5.51 4.18
N ASP A 66 13.71 4.50 5.01
CA ASP A 66 14.86 4.50 5.93
C ASP A 66 16.20 4.64 5.19
N VAL A 67 16.42 3.85 4.13
CA VAL A 67 17.65 3.94 3.31
C VAL A 67 17.76 5.29 2.59
N CYS A 68 16.64 5.92 2.23
CA CYS A 68 16.61 7.26 1.66
C CYS A 68 16.66 8.40 2.69
N GLY A 69 16.69 8.10 4.00
CA GLY A 69 16.71 9.11 5.07
C GLY A 69 15.40 9.89 5.19
N LEU A 70 14.27 9.28 4.85
CA LEU A 70 12.95 9.90 4.88
C LEU A 70 12.15 9.47 6.11
N ASP A 71 11.56 10.44 6.81
CA ASP A 71 10.48 10.16 7.75
C ASP A 71 9.18 9.91 6.97
N LEU A 72 8.89 8.63 6.73
CA LEU A 72 7.71 8.21 5.98
C LEU A 72 6.40 8.62 6.65
N GLY A 73 6.34 8.60 7.99
CA GLY A 73 5.15 8.98 8.74
C GLY A 73 4.83 10.46 8.57
N GLN A 74 5.83 11.32 8.75
CA GLN A 74 5.68 12.76 8.54
C GLN A 74 5.39 13.11 7.07
N ALA A 75 6.00 12.38 6.12
CA ALA A 75 5.72 12.53 4.70
C ALA A 75 4.26 12.18 4.35
N ALA A 76 3.73 11.09 4.92
CA ALA A 76 2.34 10.67 4.73
C ALA A 76 1.35 11.71 5.28
N LEU A 77 1.57 12.20 6.51
CA LEU A 77 0.74 13.26 7.12
C LEU A 77 0.72 14.53 6.26
N THR A 78 1.90 14.96 5.81
CA THR A 78 2.03 16.12 4.91
C THR A 78 1.28 15.90 3.59
N LYS A 79 1.30 14.67 3.06
CA LYS A 79 0.59 14.33 1.82
C LYS A 79 -0.93 14.36 1.98
N ILE A 80 -1.47 13.93 3.13
CA ILE A 80 -2.90 14.01 3.43
C ILE A 80 -3.38 15.46 3.41
N VAL A 81 -2.66 16.37 4.08
CA VAL A 81 -2.97 17.81 4.06
C VAL A 81 -2.93 18.35 2.64
N LYS A 82 -1.88 18.04 1.87
CA LYS A 82 -1.78 18.46 0.46
C LYS A 82 -2.92 17.91 -0.40
N ASN A 83 -3.36 16.68 -0.17
CA ASN A 83 -4.47 16.06 -0.89
C ASN A 83 -5.80 16.77 -0.59
N ALA A 84 -6.04 17.16 0.66
CA ALA A 84 -7.26 17.89 1.04
C ALA A 84 -7.37 19.26 0.33
N HIS A 85 -6.23 19.95 0.13
CA HIS A 85 -6.21 21.19 -0.65
C HIS A 85 -6.39 20.94 -2.15
N LYS A 86 -5.82 19.85 -2.68
CA LYS A 86 -5.91 19.52 -4.11
C LYS A 86 -7.31 19.01 -4.51
N TYR A 87 -7.98 18.30 -3.59
CA TYR A 87 -9.31 17.72 -3.77
C TYR A 87 -10.21 18.19 -2.63
N PRO A 88 -10.65 19.46 -2.63
CA PRO A 88 -11.57 19.95 -1.62
C PRO A 88 -12.86 19.13 -1.69
N VAL A 89 -13.41 18.80 -0.52
CA VAL A 89 -14.75 18.18 -0.44
C VAL A 89 -15.76 19.24 -0.85
N THR A 90 -16.03 19.35 -2.14
CA THR A 90 -17.19 20.11 -2.60
C THR A 90 -18.40 19.43 -1.98
N SER A 91 -19.22 20.20 -1.27
CA SER A 91 -20.49 19.74 -0.70
C SER A 91 -21.46 19.43 -1.84
N THR A 92 -21.25 18.32 -2.54
CA THR A 92 -22.16 17.82 -3.56
C THR A 92 -23.08 16.79 -2.89
N ASN A 93 -24.18 17.31 -2.36
CA ASN A 93 -25.48 16.67 -2.21
C ASN A 93 -25.54 15.37 -1.38
N TYR A 94 -25.38 15.50 -0.06
CA TYR A 94 -26.23 14.75 0.88
C TYR A 94 -27.67 15.29 0.76
N THR A 95 -28.37 14.97 -0.32
CA THR A 95 -29.83 15.07 -0.34
C THR A 95 -30.35 13.78 0.26
N ASN A 96 -30.95 13.92 1.44
CA ASN A 96 -31.70 12.88 2.12
C ASN A 96 -32.81 12.36 1.20
N ASN A 97 -32.57 11.25 0.50
CA ASN A 97 -33.66 10.41 0.02
C ASN A 97 -34.12 9.51 1.17
N SER A 98 -34.67 10.15 2.22
CA SER A 98 -35.62 9.53 3.15
C SER A 98 -37.01 9.64 2.53
N THR A 99 -37.23 8.96 1.40
CA THR A 99 -38.57 8.60 0.95
C THR A 99 -38.41 7.52 -0.10
N TYR A 100 -38.67 6.26 0.25
CA TYR A 100 -39.54 5.33 -0.50
C TYR A 100 -39.82 4.14 0.44
N ASN A 101 -41.12 3.99 0.74
CA ASN A 101 -41.87 2.92 1.40
C ASN A 101 -41.15 1.63 1.80
#